data_AF-A0A7D4Y0I1-F1
#
_entry.id   AF-A0A7D4Y0I1-F1
#
_cell.length_a   1.000
_cell.length_b   1.000
_cell.length_c   1.000
_cell.angle_alpha   90.00
_cell.angle_beta   90.00
_cell.angle_gamma   90.00
#
_symmetry.space_group_name_H-M   'P 1'
#
loop_
_entity.id
_entity.type
_entity.pdbx_description
1 polymer ?
#
loop_
_entity_poly.entity_id
_entity_poly.type
_entity_poly.pdbx_seq_one_letter_code
_entity_poly.pdbx_strand_id
1 'polypeptide(L)'
;MTEAESDDDSVSLDGLPVERAATGVTGGEEQSDKVRETLAIVAQDGIVRRTAVDDAVANASMVVTTAETRVELAADKLESARATATPVSDLDLVAARIDDFDARLTAINNRADNLGEAVQEVLAMKADGDLYEIARRIRRVTNAATEVQRAADDLQFELESFEEWLGDADRRIEELTADIDALAESVDELDDVAETLAGDHSGPEHDPARAWATAMVRHRVVALMTTDLQAELETLRTWAERVGEMPPSDIDHRIEAAQASHEAVGERLTACAEPAWIDRFDDQLTALDEALEEMEPPVPWAEVEAVAEKHRPAIE
;
A
#
# COMPACT_ATOMS: atom_id res chain seq x y z
N MET A 1 41.23 50.55 -5.98
CA MET A 1 39.91 49.96 -5.68
C MET A 1 39.59 49.08 -6.87
N THR A 2 39.82 47.79 -6.68
CA THR A 2 39.68 46.74 -7.67
C THR A 2 38.20 46.40 -7.75
N GLU A 3 37.59 46.60 -8.92
CA GLU A 3 36.33 45.97 -9.26
C GLU A 3 36.57 44.46 -9.30
N ALA A 4 35.87 43.74 -8.43
CA ALA A 4 35.76 42.30 -8.52
C ALA A 4 34.63 42.02 -9.51
N GLU A 5 35.00 41.75 -10.76
CA GLU A 5 34.14 41.03 -11.70
C GLU A 5 33.94 39.62 -11.12
N SER A 6 32.75 39.40 -10.54
CA SER A 6 32.25 38.07 -10.24
C SER A 6 31.63 37.52 -11.52
N ASP A 7 32.47 37.04 -12.44
CA ASP A 7 32.06 36.10 -13.48
C ASP A 7 31.71 34.78 -12.80
N ASP A 8 30.43 34.65 -12.40
CA ASP A 8 29.83 33.34 -12.14
C ASP A 8 29.49 32.73 -13.50
N ASP A 9 30.54 32.34 -14.22
CA ASP A 9 30.51 31.80 -15.57
C ASP A 9 29.98 30.36 -15.48
N SER A 10 28.66 30.22 -15.31
CA SER A 10 28.01 28.90 -15.38
C SER A 10 28.26 28.34 -16.77
N VAL A 11 29.25 27.46 -16.88
CA VAL A 11 29.66 26.85 -18.15
C VAL A 11 28.43 26.24 -18.81
N SER A 12 28.02 26.80 -19.95
CA SER A 12 26.90 26.28 -20.73
C SER A 12 27.12 24.80 -21.01
N LEU A 13 26.16 23.97 -20.61
CA LEU A 13 26.20 22.52 -20.85
C LEU A 13 25.96 22.17 -22.33
N ASP A 14 25.40 23.09 -23.11
CA ASP A 14 25.08 22.90 -24.52
C ASP A 14 26.35 22.72 -25.36
N GLY A 15 26.41 21.61 -26.12
CA GLY A 15 27.57 21.22 -26.92
C GLY A 15 28.64 20.44 -26.18
N LEU A 16 28.51 20.20 -24.86
CA LEU A 16 29.45 19.38 -24.12
C LEU A 16 29.14 17.87 -24.27
N PRO A 17 30.16 17.01 -24.38
CA PRO A 17 29.97 15.57 -24.21
C PRO A 17 29.37 15.27 -22.83
N VAL A 18 28.44 14.31 -22.75
CA VAL A 18 27.73 13.98 -21.49
C VAL A 18 28.69 13.72 -20.33
N GLU A 19 29.81 13.02 -20.56
CA GLU A 19 30.85 12.78 -19.55
C GLU A 19 31.45 14.06 -18.95
N ARG A 20 31.70 15.04 -19.83
CA ARG A 20 32.30 16.31 -19.44
C ARG A 20 31.27 17.20 -18.74
N ALA A 21 30.04 17.19 -19.23
CA ALA A 21 28.92 17.88 -18.62
C ALA A 21 28.63 17.30 -17.22
N ALA A 22 28.63 15.98 -17.06
CA ALA A 22 28.40 15.32 -15.77
C ALA A 22 29.45 15.72 -14.72
N THR A 23 30.73 15.68 -15.09
CA THR A 23 31.83 16.16 -14.22
C THR A 23 31.70 17.65 -13.86
N GLY A 24 31.13 18.47 -14.76
CA GLY A 24 30.88 19.89 -14.50
C GLY A 24 29.73 20.14 -13.51
N VAL A 25 28.73 19.24 -13.48
CA VAL A 25 27.57 19.32 -12.57
C VAL A 25 27.88 18.69 -11.20
N THR A 26 28.68 17.61 -11.15
CA THR A 26 29.02 16.91 -9.90
C THR A 26 30.43 17.20 -9.42
N GLY A 27 30.58 17.64 -8.17
CA GLY A 27 31.89 17.76 -7.52
C GLY A 27 32.55 16.44 -7.09
N GLY A 28 32.05 15.27 -7.50
CA GLY A 28 32.56 13.94 -7.09
C GLY A 28 32.04 12.75 -7.91
N GLU A 29 32.76 11.62 -7.87
CA GLU A 29 32.59 10.47 -8.78
C GLU A 29 31.31 9.64 -8.56
N GLU A 30 30.84 9.46 -7.32
CA GLU A 30 29.70 8.58 -6.99
C GLU A 30 28.33 9.14 -7.44
N GLN A 31 28.25 10.44 -7.71
CA GLN A 31 27.07 11.11 -8.27
C GLN A 31 27.13 11.20 -9.81
N SER A 32 28.28 10.89 -10.41
CA SER A 32 28.54 11.06 -11.84
C SER A 32 27.63 10.19 -12.72
N ASP A 33 27.36 8.95 -12.30
CA ASP A 33 26.55 8.00 -13.09
C ASP A 33 25.09 8.44 -13.23
N LYS A 34 24.47 8.83 -12.11
CA LYS A 34 23.08 9.34 -12.12
C LYS A 34 22.96 10.65 -12.89
N VAL A 35 23.97 11.50 -12.81
CA VAL A 35 24.01 12.76 -13.57
C VAL A 35 24.21 12.51 -15.05
N ARG A 36 25.08 11.58 -15.44
CA ARG A 36 25.28 11.15 -16.84
C ARG A 36 24.00 10.60 -17.44
N GLU A 37 23.34 9.68 -16.74
CA GLU A 37 22.06 9.10 -17.18
C GLU A 37 20.98 10.18 -17.34
N THR A 38 20.95 11.14 -16.42
CA THR A 38 20.00 12.26 -16.49
C THR A 38 20.31 13.16 -17.69
N LEU A 39 21.56 13.59 -17.88
CA LEU A 39 21.98 14.42 -19.00
C LEU A 39 21.81 13.72 -20.36
N ALA A 40 21.88 12.38 -20.40
CA ALA A 40 21.64 11.60 -21.60
C ALA A 40 20.22 11.79 -22.16
N ILE A 41 19.24 12.18 -21.34
CA ILE A 41 17.86 12.47 -21.75
C ILE A 41 17.81 13.64 -22.74
N VAL A 42 18.69 14.64 -22.56
CA VAL A 42 18.78 15.84 -23.42
C VAL A 42 20.05 15.83 -24.27
N ALA A 43 20.57 14.63 -24.56
CA ALA A 43 21.75 14.45 -25.38
C ALA A 43 21.40 13.84 -26.73
N GLN A 44 22.17 14.22 -27.74
CA GLN A 44 22.14 13.64 -29.08
C GLN A 44 23.56 13.23 -29.46
N ASP A 45 23.74 11.96 -29.82
CA ASP A 45 25.04 11.36 -30.12
C ASP A 45 26.08 11.51 -28.99
N GLY A 46 25.62 11.44 -27.73
CA GLY A 46 26.49 11.59 -26.55
C GLY A 46 26.92 13.03 -26.26
N ILE A 47 26.30 14.02 -26.92
CA ILE A 47 26.54 15.45 -26.71
C ILE A 47 25.25 16.09 -26.19
N VAL A 48 25.31 16.79 -25.06
CA VAL A 48 24.18 17.54 -24.50
C VAL A 48 23.79 18.64 -25.48
N ARG A 49 22.51 18.69 -25.88
CA ARG A 49 22.02 19.66 -26.86
C ARG A 49 20.69 20.28 -26.44
N ARG A 50 20.59 21.61 -26.54
CA ARG A 50 19.31 22.31 -26.38
C ARG A 50 18.23 21.80 -27.34
N THR A 51 18.60 21.49 -28.58
CA THR A 51 17.66 20.97 -29.59
C THR A 51 17.12 19.57 -29.27
N ALA A 52 17.81 18.79 -28.43
CA ALA A 52 17.35 17.47 -28.01
C ALA A 52 16.26 17.53 -26.93
N VAL A 53 16.07 18.71 -26.30
CA VAL A 53 14.98 18.93 -25.32
C VAL A 53 13.61 18.73 -25.96
N ASP A 54 13.42 19.16 -27.22
CA ASP A 54 12.18 18.99 -27.97
C ASP A 54 11.74 17.53 -28.03
N ASP A 55 12.67 16.66 -28.44
CA ASP A 55 12.44 15.22 -28.56
C ASP A 55 12.20 14.58 -27.19
N ALA A 56 12.96 15.00 -26.17
CA ALA A 56 12.82 14.51 -24.80
C ALA A 56 11.45 14.88 -24.20
N VAL A 57 10.99 16.11 -24.43
CA VAL A 57 9.66 16.56 -23.99
C VAL A 57 8.54 15.87 -24.77
N ALA A 58 8.71 15.66 -26.08
CA ALA A 58 7.76 14.90 -26.87
C ALA A 58 7.61 13.46 -26.34
N ASN A 59 8.73 12.81 -26.00
CA ASN A 59 8.71 11.49 -25.39
C ASN A 59 8.04 11.50 -24.00
N ALA A 60 8.38 12.45 -23.13
CA ALA A 60 7.75 12.58 -21.82
C ALA A 60 6.23 12.79 -21.95
N SER A 61 5.80 13.64 -22.87
CA SER A 61 4.37 13.91 -23.13
C SER A 61 3.65 12.63 -23.58
N MET A 62 4.27 11.83 -24.45
CA MET A 62 3.71 10.55 -24.89
C MET A 62 3.56 9.54 -23.75
N VAL A 63 4.54 9.47 -22.83
CA VAL A 63 4.45 8.61 -21.64
C VAL A 63 3.33 9.10 -20.71
N VAL A 64 3.20 10.42 -20.52
CA VAL A 64 2.11 11.00 -19.73
C VAL A 64 0.74 10.70 -20.34
N THR A 65 0.55 10.91 -21.65
CA THR A 65 -0.71 10.56 -22.33
C THR A 65 -1.02 9.07 -22.25
N THR A 66 0.00 8.21 -22.28
CA THR A 66 -0.18 6.78 -22.06
C THR A 66 -0.69 6.51 -20.65
N ALA A 67 -0.08 7.12 -19.63
CA ALA A 67 -0.54 6.99 -18.25
C ALA A 67 -1.98 7.49 -18.07
N GLU A 68 -2.31 8.68 -18.59
CA GLU A 68 -3.68 9.23 -18.57
C GLU A 68 -4.69 8.26 -19.20
N THR A 69 -4.38 7.71 -20.38
CA THR A 69 -5.24 6.72 -21.04
C THR A 69 -5.45 5.47 -20.16
N ARG A 70 -4.42 5.02 -19.43
CA ARG A 70 -4.54 3.86 -18.53
C ARG A 70 -5.42 4.17 -17.32
N VAL A 71 -5.37 5.39 -16.80
CA VAL A 71 -6.27 5.83 -15.73
C VAL A 71 -7.72 5.90 -16.21
N GLU A 72 -7.96 6.40 -17.43
CA GLU A 72 -9.30 6.39 -18.05
C GLU A 72 -9.85 4.96 -18.18
N LEU A 73 -9.02 4.02 -18.66
CA LEU A 73 -9.42 2.60 -18.76
C LEU A 73 -9.74 1.98 -17.39
N ALA A 74 -8.98 2.33 -16.35
CA ALA A 74 -9.29 1.90 -14.98
C ALA A 74 -10.62 2.47 -14.47
N ALA A 75 -10.94 3.73 -14.81
CA ALA A 75 -12.21 4.35 -14.46
C ALA A 75 -13.40 3.66 -15.16
N ASP A 76 -13.28 3.40 -16.47
CA ASP A 76 -14.29 2.65 -17.23
C ASP A 76 -14.51 1.26 -16.64
N LYS A 77 -13.43 0.59 -16.21
CA LYS A 77 -13.50 -0.72 -15.58
C LYS A 77 -14.21 -0.68 -14.23
N LEU A 78 -13.98 0.36 -13.41
CA LEU A 78 -14.70 0.55 -12.14
C LEU A 78 -16.20 0.81 -12.38
N GLU A 79 -16.55 1.57 -13.42
CA GLU A 79 -17.95 1.75 -13.82
C GLU A 79 -18.61 0.40 -14.20
N SER A 80 -17.91 -0.44 -14.97
CA SER A 80 -18.35 -1.80 -15.29
C SER A 80 -18.56 -2.65 -14.04
N ALA A 81 -17.60 -2.64 -13.11
CA ALA A 81 -17.70 -3.39 -11.87
C ALA A 81 -18.89 -2.96 -11.01
N ARG A 82 -19.15 -1.64 -10.90
CA ARG A 82 -20.34 -1.09 -10.21
C ARG A 82 -21.64 -1.51 -10.89
N ALA A 83 -21.68 -1.51 -12.22
CA ALA A 83 -22.85 -1.99 -12.96
C ALA A 83 -23.13 -3.48 -12.66
N THR A 84 -22.08 -4.29 -12.60
CA THR A 84 -22.17 -5.71 -12.22
C THR A 84 -22.63 -5.88 -10.76
N ALA A 85 -22.12 -5.07 -9.84
CA ALA A 85 -22.45 -5.11 -8.42
C ALA A 85 -23.85 -4.58 -8.07
N THR A 86 -24.51 -3.85 -8.97
CA THR A 86 -25.79 -3.17 -8.73
C THR A 86 -26.86 -4.00 -7.99
N PRO A 87 -27.05 -5.32 -8.27
CA PRO A 87 -28.07 -6.10 -7.56
C PRO A 87 -27.81 -6.30 -6.06
N VAL A 88 -26.56 -6.11 -5.62
CA VAL A 88 -26.02 -6.43 -4.29
C VAL A 88 -25.14 -5.31 -3.72
N SER A 89 -25.16 -4.12 -4.34
CA SER A 89 -24.32 -2.99 -3.94
C SER A 89 -24.65 -2.45 -2.55
N ASP A 90 -25.81 -2.83 -1.99
CA ASP A 90 -26.24 -2.49 -0.64
C ASP A 90 -25.68 -3.42 0.45
N LEU A 91 -24.99 -4.51 0.07
CA LEU A 91 -24.31 -5.37 1.02
C LEU A 91 -23.00 -4.72 1.46
N ASP A 92 -22.76 -4.62 2.76
CA ASP A 92 -21.62 -3.87 3.31
C ASP A 92 -20.27 -4.35 2.75
N LEU A 93 -20.08 -5.67 2.60
CA LEU A 93 -18.89 -6.27 1.99
C LEU A 93 -18.64 -5.75 0.55
N VAL A 94 -19.70 -5.61 -0.24
CA VAL A 94 -19.61 -5.14 -1.64
C VAL A 94 -19.39 -3.64 -1.67
N ALA A 95 -20.12 -2.89 -0.84
CA ALA A 95 -20.00 -1.44 -0.73
C ALA A 95 -18.58 -1.03 -0.32
N ALA A 96 -18.02 -1.66 0.73
CA ALA A 96 -16.68 -1.37 1.22
C ALA A 96 -15.60 -1.61 0.14
N ARG A 97 -15.70 -2.70 -0.64
CA ARG A 97 -14.77 -2.97 -1.74
C ARG A 97 -14.86 -1.93 -2.85
N ILE A 98 -16.07 -1.49 -3.22
CA ILE A 98 -16.27 -0.43 -4.22
C ILE A 98 -15.67 0.90 -3.71
N ASP A 99 -15.92 1.25 -2.45
CA ASP A 99 -15.40 2.48 -1.84
C ASP A 99 -13.86 2.50 -1.80
N ASP A 100 -13.20 1.37 -1.53
CA ASP A 100 -11.73 1.26 -1.63
C ASP A 100 -11.23 1.52 -3.06
N PHE A 101 -11.84 0.87 -4.06
CA PHE A 101 -11.47 1.09 -5.46
C PHE A 101 -11.67 2.54 -5.90
N ASP A 102 -12.74 3.19 -5.42
CA ASP A 102 -12.99 4.62 -5.66
C ASP A 102 -11.93 5.53 -5.04
N ALA A 103 -11.56 5.27 -3.79
CA ALA A 103 -10.53 6.03 -3.10
C ALA A 103 -9.18 5.90 -3.82
N ARG A 104 -8.83 4.69 -4.27
CA ARG A 104 -7.60 4.41 -5.01
C ARG A 104 -7.61 5.03 -6.40
N LEU A 105 -8.71 4.92 -7.15
CA LEU A 105 -8.85 5.59 -8.44
C LEU A 105 -8.75 7.11 -8.30
N THR A 106 -9.35 7.69 -7.26
CA THR A 106 -9.23 9.12 -6.95
C THR A 106 -7.78 9.51 -6.69
N ALA A 107 -7.03 8.72 -5.91
CA ALA A 107 -5.62 8.95 -5.66
C ALA A 107 -4.77 8.86 -6.95
N ILE A 108 -5.08 7.91 -7.84
CA ILE A 108 -4.40 7.76 -9.13
C ILE A 108 -4.70 8.94 -10.06
N ASN A 109 -5.97 9.36 -10.18
CA ASN A 109 -6.38 10.53 -10.97
C ASN A 109 -5.66 11.80 -10.50
N ASN A 110 -5.63 12.06 -9.19
CA ASN A 110 -4.91 13.21 -8.64
C ASN A 110 -3.42 13.18 -9.01
N ARG A 111 -2.78 12.01 -9.06
CA ARG A 111 -1.38 11.89 -9.51
C ARG A 111 -1.24 12.12 -11.01
N ALA A 112 -2.19 11.65 -11.82
CA ALA A 112 -2.21 11.87 -13.27
C ALA A 112 -2.37 13.36 -13.61
N ASP A 113 -3.29 14.07 -12.95
CA ASP A 113 -3.50 15.52 -13.15
C ASP A 113 -2.22 16.33 -12.89
N ASN A 114 -1.46 15.95 -11.86
CA ASN A 114 -0.17 16.58 -11.55
C ASN A 114 0.91 16.35 -12.63
N LEU A 115 0.80 15.30 -13.47
CA LEU A 115 1.75 15.06 -14.57
C LEU A 115 1.62 16.12 -15.65
N GLY A 116 0.38 16.52 -15.98
CA GLY A 116 0.10 17.56 -16.96
C GLY A 116 0.74 18.89 -16.56
N GLU A 117 0.59 19.30 -15.29
CA GLU A 117 1.24 20.48 -14.74
C GLU A 117 2.77 20.37 -14.83
N ALA A 118 3.33 19.22 -14.47
CA ALA A 118 4.77 19.00 -14.49
C ALA A 118 5.37 19.04 -15.92
N VAL A 119 4.64 18.58 -16.95
CA VAL A 119 5.05 18.74 -18.36
C VAL A 119 5.03 20.21 -18.78
N GLN A 120 4.02 20.99 -18.36
CA GLN A 120 3.94 22.42 -18.68
C GLN A 120 5.09 23.22 -18.07
N GLU A 121 5.52 22.87 -16.86
CA GLU A 121 6.70 23.49 -16.25
C GLU A 121 7.98 23.22 -17.04
N VAL A 122 8.17 22.00 -17.55
CA VAL A 122 9.31 21.66 -18.41
C VAL A 122 9.26 22.46 -19.72
N LEU A 123 8.07 22.59 -20.33
CA LEU A 123 7.87 23.39 -21.54
C LEU A 123 8.22 24.86 -21.32
N ALA A 124 7.89 25.42 -20.15
CA ALA A 124 8.21 26.80 -19.80
C ALA A 124 9.73 27.05 -19.67
N MET A 125 10.50 26.04 -19.24
CA MET A 125 11.97 26.12 -19.10
C MET A 125 12.72 25.88 -20.42
N LYS A 126 12.04 25.42 -21.47
CA LYS A 126 12.67 24.88 -22.68
C LYS A 126 13.64 25.84 -23.36
N ALA A 127 13.31 27.14 -23.44
CA ALA A 127 14.06 28.11 -24.22
C ALA A 127 15.40 28.51 -23.57
N ASP A 128 15.41 28.68 -22.25
CA ASP A 128 16.47 29.39 -21.52
C ASP A 128 16.83 28.74 -20.17
N GLY A 129 16.11 27.69 -19.74
CA GLY A 129 16.39 26.99 -18.48
C GLY A 129 17.70 26.21 -18.47
N ASP A 130 18.16 25.81 -17.30
CA ASP A 130 19.34 24.94 -17.18
C ASP A 130 19.06 23.53 -17.75
N LEU A 131 19.98 23.00 -18.58
CA LEU A 131 19.78 21.73 -19.29
C LEU A 131 19.78 20.52 -18.35
N TYR A 132 20.56 20.56 -17.27
CA TYR A 132 20.55 19.48 -16.28
C TYR A 132 19.22 19.48 -15.50
N GLU A 133 18.74 20.65 -15.08
CA GLU A 133 17.45 20.77 -14.39
C GLU A 133 16.27 20.38 -15.28
N ILE A 134 16.27 20.77 -16.56
CA ILE A 134 15.28 20.32 -17.55
C ILE A 134 15.29 18.79 -17.64
N ALA A 135 16.47 18.19 -17.83
CA ALA A 135 16.61 16.75 -17.95
C ALA A 135 16.17 16.01 -16.68
N ARG A 136 16.49 16.55 -15.50
CA ARG A 136 16.06 16.04 -14.20
C ARG A 136 14.55 16.08 -14.05
N ARG A 137 13.90 17.17 -14.47
CA ARG A 137 12.45 17.31 -14.37
C ARG A 137 11.73 16.40 -15.37
N ILE A 138 12.24 16.26 -16.60
CA ILE A 138 11.79 15.25 -17.57
C ILE A 138 11.87 13.85 -16.97
N ARG A 139 13.01 13.47 -16.38
CA ARG A 139 13.18 12.16 -15.74
C ARG A 139 12.13 11.89 -14.67
N ARG A 140 11.87 12.89 -13.81
CA ARG A 140 10.86 12.79 -12.74
C ARG A 140 9.46 12.60 -13.30
N VAL A 141 9.08 13.38 -14.32
CA VAL A 141 7.77 13.27 -14.99
C VAL A 141 7.60 11.88 -15.59
N THR A 142 8.59 11.38 -16.33
CA THR A 142 8.52 10.04 -16.94
C THR A 142 8.41 8.94 -15.89
N ASN A 143 9.16 9.04 -14.78
CA ASN A 143 9.08 8.06 -13.69
C ASN A 143 7.70 8.09 -13.02
N ALA A 144 7.20 9.28 -12.66
CA ALA A 144 5.90 9.45 -12.06
C ALA A 144 4.77 8.96 -12.97
N ALA A 145 4.86 9.24 -14.28
CA ALA A 145 3.91 8.72 -15.27
C ALA A 145 3.93 7.19 -15.34
N THR A 146 5.12 6.57 -15.26
CA THR A 146 5.23 5.11 -15.24
C THR A 146 4.65 4.51 -13.95
N GLU A 147 4.80 5.19 -12.81
CA GLU A 147 4.17 4.78 -11.54
C GLU A 147 2.64 4.89 -11.60
N VAL A 148 2.11 5.98 -12.15
CA VAL A 148 0.67 6.15 -12.39
C VAL A 148 0.13 5.06 -13.31
N GLN A 149 0.83 4.79 -14.42
CA GLN A 149 0.46 3.71 -15.34
C GLN A 149 0.38 2.36 -14.61
N ARG A 150 1.41 1.99 -13.84
CA ARG A 150 1.42 0.72 -13.11
C ARG A 150 0.25 0.63 -12.13
N ALA A 151 0.04 1.68 -11.33
CA ALA A 151 -1.07 1.71 -10.38
C ALA A 151 -2.44 1.57 -11.06
N ALA A 152 -2.61 2.16 -12.25
CA ALA A 152 -3.83 2.03 -13.04
C ALA A 152 -4.01 0.63 -13.65
N ASP A 153 -2.93 0.01 -14.15
CA ASP A 153 -2.95 -1.36 -14.65
C ASP A 153 -3.24 -2.37 -13.52
N ASP A 154 -2.61 -2.21 -12.35
CA ASP A 154 -2.85 -3.03 -11.16
C ASP A 154 -4.32 -2.92 -10.71
N LEU A 155 -4.86 -1.70 -10.63
CA LEU A 155 -6.27 -1.47 -10.30
C LEU A 155 -7.21 -2.15 -11.32
N GLN A 156 -6.90 -2.12 -12.61
CA GLN A 156 -7.70 -2.82 -13.62
C GLN A 156 -7.75 -4.33 -13.38
N PHE A 157 -6.61 -4.96 -13.07
CA PHE A 157 -6.56 -6.41 -12.78
C PHE A 157 -7.35 -6.78 -11.53
N GLU A 158 -7.30 -5.95 -10.51
CA GLU A 158 -8.08 -6.16 -9.29
C GLU A 158 -9.59 -6.00 -9.55
N LEU A 159 -9.99 -5.02 -10.37
CA LEU A 159 -11.38 -4.86 -10.78
C LEU A 159 -11.88 -6.02 -11.65
N GLU A 160 -11.04 -6.60 -12.51
CA GLU A 160 -11.34 -7.86 -13.22
C GLU A 160 -11.60 -8.99 -12.24
N SER A 161 -10.70 -9.17 -11.26
CA SER A 161 -10.83 -10.19 -10.23
C SER A 161 -12.09 -9.99 -9.38
N PHE A 162 -12.43 -8.74 -9.07
CA PHE A 162 -13.65 -8.39 -8.35
C PHE A 162 -14.91 -8.69 -9.17
N GLU A 163 -14.94 -8.40 -10.48
CA GLU A 163 -16.07 -8.77 -11.35
C GLU A 163 -16.26 -10.29 -11.43
N GLU A 164 -15.17 -11.05 -11.50
CA GLU A 164 -15.23 -12.52 -11.44
C GLU A 164 -15.80 -12.98 -10.08
N TRP A 165 -15.33 -12.39 -8.98
CA TRP A 165 -15.82 -12.66 -7.64
C TRP A 165 -17.32 -12.33 -7.46
N LEU A 166 -17.80 -11.23 -8.01
CA LEU A 166 -19.23 -10.86 -7.99
C LEU A 166 -20.10 -11.91 -8.69
N GLY A 167 -19.56 -12.55 -9.73
CA GLY A 167 -20.27 -13.50 -10.58
C GLY A 167 -20.18 -14.97 -10.14
N ASP A 168 -19.32 -15.30 -9.19
CA ASP A 168 -18.99 -16.68 -8.83
C ASP A 168 -19.15 -16.94 -7.33
N ALA A 169 -20.13 -17.78 -6.98
CA ALA A 169 -20.40 -18.19 -5.60
C ALA A 169 -19.32 -19.10 -5.02
N ASP A 170 -18.75 -19.99 -5.84
CA ASP A 170 -17.70 -20.90 -5.40
C ASP A 170 -16.43 -20.09 -5.08
N ARG A 171 -16.10 -19.11 -5.92
CA ARG A 171 -14.98 -18.17 -5.66
C ARG A 171 -15.12 -17.43 -4.33
N ARG A 172 -16.33 -16.93 -4.02
CA ARG A 172 -16.65 -16.26 -2.75
C ARG A 172 -16.44 -17.18 -1.56
N ILE A 173 -16.90 -18.43 -1.66
CA ILE A 173 -16.77 -19.44 -0.59
C ILE A 173 -15.32 -19.88 -0.42
N GLU A 174 -14.56 -20.01 -1.51
CA GLU A 174 -13.15 -20.34 -1.49
C GLU A 174 -12.31 -19.27 -0.80
N GLU A 175 -12.57 -17.98 -1.07
CA GLU A 175 -11.89 -16.86 -0.40
C GLU A 175 -12.19 -16.85 1.11
N LEU A 176 -13.47 -16.89 1.51
CA LEU A 176 -13.84 -16.96 2.92
C LEU A 176 -13.22 -18.18 3.63
N THR A 177 -13.14 -19.32 2.93
CA THR A 177 -12.48 -20.53 3.44
C THR A 177 -10.99 -20.31 3.67
N ALA A 178 -10.30 -19.67 2.73
CA ALA A 178 -8.88 -19.37 2.86
C ALA A 178 -8.60 -18.42 4.02
N ASP A 179 -9.45 -17.41 4.23
CA ASP A 179 -9.31 -16.46 5.33
C ASP A 179 -9.54 -17.12 6.70
N ILE A 180 -10.47 -18.07 6.79
CA ILE A 180 -10.66 -18.90 8.00
C ILE A 180 -9.47 -19.81 8.27
N ASP A 181 -8.84 -20.37 7.23
CA ASP A 181 -7.62 -21.16 7.40
C ASP A 181 -6.46 -20.29 7.89
N ALA A 182 -6.33 -19.06 7.37
CA ALA A 182 -5.35 -18.08 7.85
C ALA A 182 -5.61 -17.63 9.30
N LEU A 183 -6.89 -17.48 9.69
CA LEU A 183 -7.29 -17.23 11.08
C LEU A 183 -6.85 -18.38 11.99
N ALA A 184 -7.13 -19.63 11.59
CA ALA A 184 -6.75 -20.81 12.37
C ALA A 184 -5.23 -20.92 12.54
N GLU A 185 -4.45 -20.69 11.47
CA GLU A 185 -2.99 -20.65 11.53
C GLU A 185 -2.50 -19.55 12.48
N SER A 186 -3.12 -18.36 12.43
CA SER A 186 -2.77 -17.25 13.34
C SER A 186 -3.05 -17.58 14.82
N VAL A 187 -4.11 -18.35 15.10
CA VAL A 187 -4.43 -18.83 16.45
C VAL A 187 -3.43 -19.89 16.91
N ASP A 188 -3.08 -20.84 16.05
CA ASP A 188 -2.08 -21.87 16.35
C ASP A 188 -0.70 -21.24 16.65
N GLU A 189 -0.29 -20.24 15.86
CA GLU A 189 0.93 -19.47 16.13
C GLU A 189 0.90 -18.76 17.49
N LEU A 190 -0.26 -18.23 17.90
CA LEU A 190 -0.42 -17.62 19.22
C LEU A 190 -0.39 -18.66 20.35
N ASP A 191 -0.93 -19.86 20.11
CA ASP A 191 -0.87 -20.96 21.09
C ASP A 191 0.58 -21.39 21.35
N ASP A 192 1.39 -21.51 20.29
CA ASP A 192 2.83 -21.80 20.38
C ASP A 192 3.58 -20.75 21.21
N VAL A 193 3.25 -19.46 21.03
CA VAL A 193 3.81 -18.37 21.83
C VAL A 193 3.38 -18.49 23.29
N ALA A 194 2.10 -18.80 23.54
CA ALA A 194 1.61 -19.03 24.90
C ALA A 194 2.26 -20.26 25.56
N GLU A 195 2.58 -21.32 24.80
CA GLU A 195 3.26 -22.53 25.32
C GLU A 195 4.67 -22.18 25.75
N THR A 196 5.34 -21.40 24.91
CA THR A 196 6.69 -20.90 25.17
C THR A 196 6.69 -20.03 26.43
N LEU A 197 5.74 -19.10 26.58
CA LEU A 197 5.66 -18.24 27.77
C LEU A 197 5.36 -19.01 29.07
N ALA A 198 4.59 -20.10 28.99
CA ALA A 198 4.25 -20.92 30.16
C ALA A 198 5.39 -21.85 30.62
N GLY A 199 6.40 -22.11 29.78
CA GLY A 199 7.56 -22.92 30.12
C GLY A 199 8.65 -22.15 30.90
N ASP A 200 9.60 -22.88 31.47
CA ASP A 200 10.72 -22.30 32.24
C ASP A 200 11.84 -21.78 31.31
N HIS A 201 11.75 -20.50 30.92
CA HIS A 201 12.67 -19.86 29.99
C HIS A 201 13.51 -18.80 30.72
N SER A 202 14.35 -19.25 31.64
CA SER A 202 15.33 -18.45 32.39
C SER A 202 16.51 -17.91 31.53
N GLY A 203 16.29 -17.70 30.22
CA GLY A 203 17.29 -17.18 29.28
C GLY A 203 17.37 -15.65 29.34
N PRO A 204 18.56 -15.04 29.57
CA PRO A 204 18.72 -13.60 29.74
C PRO A 204 18.53 -12.76 28.46
N GLU A 205 18.17 -13.37 27.33
CA GLU A 205 18.06 -12.73 26.00
C GLU A 205 16.61 -12.50 25.53
N HIS A 206 15.60 -12.92 26.30
CA HIS A 206 14.19 -12.65 25.99
C HIS A 206 13.52 -11.88 27.12
N ASP A 207 12.81 -10.80 26.78
CA ASP A 207 11.92 -10.07 27.70
C ASP A 207 10.53 -10.75 27.63
N PRO A 208 10.20 -11.68 28.55
CA PRO A 208 8.94 -12.42 28.50
C PRO A 208 7.72 -11.50 28.68
N ALA A 209 7.88 -10.39 29.41
CA ALA A 209 6.81 -9.41 29.56
C ALA A 209 6.47 -8.74 28.22
N ARG A 210 7.49 -8.42 27.41
CA ARG A 210 7.31 -7.84 26.07
C ARG A 210 6.70 -8.84 25.09
N ALA A 211 7.17 -10.10 25.13
CA ALA A 211 6.62 -11.16 24.30
C ALA A 211 5.15 -11.42 24.63
N TRP A 212 4.80 -11.49 25.92
CA TRP A 212 3.42 -11.56 26.39
C TRP A 212 2.56 -10.39 25.90
N ALA A 213 3.03 -9.15 26.09
CA ALA A 213 2.28 -7.97 25.62
C ALA A 213 2.08 -7.97 24.10
N THR A 214 3.08 -8.40 23.33
CA THR A 214 2.96 -8.54 21.86
C THR A 214 1.94 -9.62 21.47
N ALA A 215 1.93 -10.75 22.18
CA ALA A 215 0.93 -11.80 21.99
C ALA A 215 -0.48 -11.31 22.33
N MET A 216 -0.64 -10.50 23.39
CA MET A 216 -1.91 -9.90 23.79
C MET A 216 -2.45 -8.89 22.76
N VAL A 217 -1.58 -8.13 22.09
CA VAL A 217 -1.97 -7.26 20.96
C VAL A 217 -2.49 -8.10 19.80
N ARG A 218 -1.73 -9.13 19.39
CA ARG A 218 -2.13 -10.03 18.30
C ARG A 218 -3.43 -10.79 18.62
N HIS A 219 -3.59 -11.25 19.85
CA HIS A 219 -4.82 -11.92 20.33
C HIS A 219 -6.06 -11.04 20.12
N ARG A 220 -5.98 -9.74 20.43
CA ARG A 220 -7.08 -8.79 20.20
C ARG A 220 -7.38 -8.59 18.71
N VAL A 221 -6.34 -8.48 17.88
CA VAL A 221 -6.51 -8.37 16.41
C VAL A 221 -7.19 -9.62 15.84
N VAL A 222 -6.81 -10.82 16.30
CA VAL A 222 -7.45 -12.09 15.88
C VAL A 222 -8.92 -12.19 16.32
N ALA A 223 -9.28 -11.59 17.47
CA ALA A 223 -10.68 -11.49 17.89
C ALA A 223 -11.50 -10.63 16.90
N LEU A 224 -10.93 -9.53 16.44
CA LEU A 224 -11.55 -8.66 15.44
C LEU A 224 -11.67 -9.37 14.09
N MET A 225 -10.65 -10.13 13.66
CA MET A 225 -10.72 -10.98 12.45
C MET A 225 -11.88 -11.96 12.51
N THR A 226 -12.09 -12.59 13.67
CA THR A 226 -13.20 -13.53 13.88
C THR A 226 -14.56 -12.83 13.72
N THR A 227 -14.70 -11.62 14.26
CA THR A 227 -15.92 -10.82 14.15
C THR A 227 -16.20 -10.39 12.70
N ASP A 228 -15.16 -9.98 11.97
CA ASP A 228 -15.23 -9.60 10.55
C ASP A 228 -15.69 -10.80 9.68
N LEU A 229 -15.08 -11.97 9.87
CA LEU A 229 -15.45 -13.19 9.12
C LEU A 229 -16.88 -13.68 9.40
N GLN A 230 -17.38 -13.47 10.63
CA GLN A 230 -18.78 -13.76 10.96
C GLN A 230 -19.74 -12.83 10.21
N ALA A 231 -19.43 -11.53 10.15
CA ALA A 231 -20.22 -10.56 9.40
C ALA A 231 -20.16 -10.81 7.88
N GLU A 232 -19.00 -11.21 7.35
CA GLU A 232 -18.85 -11.63 5.95
C GLU A 232 -19.73 -12.86 5.66
N LEU A 233 -19.69 -13.89 6.50
CA LEU A 233 -20.53 -15.08 6.33
C LEU A 233 -22.03 -14.73 6.33
N GLU A 234 -22.47 -13.85 7.23
CA GLU A 234 -23.86 -13.36 7.25
C GLU A 234 -24.23 -12.61 5.97
N THR A 235 -23.31 -11.79 5.46
CA THR A 235 -23.48 -11.07 4.20
C THR A 235 -23.59 -12.03 3.01
N LEU A 236 -22.73 -13.05 2.93
CA LEU A 236 -22.78 -14.05 1.86
C LEU A 236 -24.05 -14.91 1.91
N ARG A 237 -24.59 -15.19 3.09
CA ARG A 237 -25.89 -15.86 3.25
C ARG A 237 -27.03 -15.01 2.71
N THR A 238 -27.05 -13.73 3.08
CA THR A 238 -28.03 -12.75 2.58
C THR A 238 -27.95 -12.64 1.06
N TRP A 239 -26.74 -12.61 0.51
CA TRP A 239 -26.52 -12.63 -0.93
C TRP A 239 -27.09 -13.89 -1.56
N ALA A 240 -26.69 -15.08 -1.10
CA ALA A 240 -27.11 -16.36 -1.65
C ALA A 240 -28.65 -16.48 -1.68
N GLU A 241 -29.32 -16.08 -0.59
CA GLU A 241 -30.79 -16.03 -0.55
C GLU A 241 -31.38 -15.12 -1.64
N ARG A 242 -30.81 -13.92 -1.82
CA ARG A 242 -31.28 -12.92 -2.78
C ARG A 242 -31.17 -13.38 -4.24
N VAL A 243 -30.12 -14.12 -4.57
CA VAL A 243 -29.88 -14.63 -5.94
C VAL A 243 -30.36 -16.08 -6.15
N GLY A 244 -30.90 -16.72 -5.10
CA GLY A 244 -31.39 -18.10 -5.16
C GLY A 244 -30.28 -19.16 -5.23
N GLU A 245 -29.09 -18.83 -4.75
CA GLU A 245 -27.95 -19.73 -4.61
C GLU A 245 -28.02 -20.50 -3.28
N MET A 246 -27.26 -21.59 -3.18
CA MET A 246 -27.14 -22.32 -1.93
C MET A 246 -26.22 -21.55 -0.97
N PRO A 247 -26.65 -21.28 0.27
CA PRO A 247 -25.79 -20.59 1.22
C PRO A 247 -24.57 -21.45 1.60
N PRO A 248 -23.46 -20.84 2.02
CA PRO A 248 -22.29 -21.58 2.47
C PRO A 248 -22.64 -22.48 3.66
N SER A 249 -22.27 -23.76 3.57
CA SER A 249 -22.42 -24.76 4.64
C SER A 249 -21.07 -25.11 5.24
N ASP A 250 -21.06 -25.64 6.47
CA ASP A 250 -19.86 -26.09 7.21
C ASP A 250 -18.87 -24.98 7.60
N ILE A 251 -19.15 -23.71 7.29
CA ILE A 251 -18.31 -22.57 7.65
C ILE A 251 -18.45 -22.21 9.14
N ASP A 252 -19.66 -22.23 9.71
CA ASP A 252 -19.86 -21.83 11.13
C ASP A 252 -19.03 -22.68 12.07
N HIS A 253 -19.00 -24.00 11.86
CA HIS A 253 -18.25 -24.92 12.72
C HIS A 253 -16.75 -24.60 12.70
N ARG A 254 -16.21 -24.14 11.56
CA ARG A 254 -14.78 -23.79 11.46
C ARG A 254 -14.48 -22.49 12.19
N ILE A 255 -15.34 -21.48 12.04
CA ILE A 255 -15.23 -20.23 12.80
C ILE A 255 -15.37 -20.49 14.30
N GLU A 256 -16.38 -21.27 14.72
CA GLU A 256 -16.59 -21.65 16.12
C GLU A 256 -15.39 -22.42 16.70
N ALA A 257 -14.78 -23.31 15.91
CA ALA A 257 -13.58 -24.03 16.32
C ALA A 257 -12.38 -23.08 16.50
N ALA A 258 -12.15 -22.17 15.55
CA ALA A 258 -11.09 -21.16 15.65
C ALA A 258 -11.30 -20.23 16.85
N GLN A 259 -12.54 -19.79 17.09
CA GLN A 259 -12.91 -18.97 18.23
C GLN A 259 -12.67 -19.70 19.56
N ALA A 260 -13.06 -20.97 19.67
CA ALA A 260 -12.82 -21.77 20.87
C ALA A 260 -11.32 -21.94 21.16
N SER A 261 -10.51 -22.15 20.13
CA SER A 261 -9.05 -22.18 20.26
C SER A 261 -8.50 -20.81 20.68
N HIS A 262 -8.96 -19.72 20.08
CA HIS A 262 -8.57 -18.35 20.42
C HIS A 262 -8.89 -17.98 21.88
N GLU A 263 -10.05 -18.38 22.38
CA GLU A 263 -10.45 -18.21 23.79
C GLU A 263 -9.50 -18.97 24.72
N ALA A 264 -9.20 -20.24 24.40
CA ALA A 264 -8.26 -21.06 25.18
C ALA A 264 -6.84 -20.46 25.21
N VAL A 265 -6.36 -19.93 24.09
CA VAL A 265 -5.07 -19.20 24.03
C VAL A 265 -5.09 -17.98 24.94
N GLY A 266 -6.18 -17.19 24.91
CA GLY A 266 -6.36 -16.03 25.79
C GLY A 266 -6.33 -16.38 27.27
N GLU A 267 -7.00 -17.47 27.67
CA GLU A 267 -6.96 -17.99 29.04
C GLU A 267 -5.52 -18.37 29.45
N ARG A 268 -4.77 -19.02 28.55
CA ARG A 268 -3.38 -19.40 28.80
C ARG A 268 -2.45 -18.19 28.91
N LEU A 269 -2.58 -17.20 28.02
CA LEU A 269 -1.83 -15.95 28.09
C LEU A 269 -2.13 -15.18 29.38
N THR A 270 -3.37 -15.23 29.86
CA THR A 270 -3.76 -14.63 31.14
C THR A 270 -3.16 -15.40 32.32
N ALA A 271 -3.17 -16.74 32.26
CA ALA A 271 -2.69 -17.60 33.34
C ALA A 271 -1.16 -17.54 33.52
N CYS A 272 -0.39 -17.33 32.45
CA CYS A 272 1.07 -17.22 32.52
C CYS A 272 1.57 -15.82 32.88
N ALA A 273 0.71 -14.80 32.87
CA ALA A 273 1.10 -13.42 33.12
C ALA A 273 1.54 -13.21 34.58
N GLU A 274 2.75 -12.66 34.77
CA GLU A 274 3.17 -12.16 36.08
C GLU A 274 2.54 -10.80 36.38
N PRO A 275 2.21 -10.48 37.66
CA PRO A 275 1.63 -9.18 38.01
C PRO A 275 2.46 -7.98 37.54
N ALA A 276 3.79 -8.10 37.53
CA ALA A 276 4.68 -7.04 37.07
C ALA A 276 4.60 -6.79 35.55
N TRP A 277 4.18 -7.79 34.76
CA TRP A 277 3.99 -7.63 33.32
C TRP A 277 2.67 -6.90 33.05
N ILE A 278 1.62 -7.29 33.78
CA ILE A 278 0.31 -6.62 33.75
C ILE A 278 0.49 -5.15 34.12
N ASP A 279 1.06 -4.85 35.28
CA ASP A 279 1.31 -3.48 35.73
C ASP A 279 2.09 -2.62 34.72
N ARG A 280 2.96 -3.24 33.89
CA ARG A 280 3.77 -2.55 32.89
C ARG A 280 2.97 -2.20 31.62
N PHE A 281 2.00 -3.00 31.22
CA PHE A 281 1.34 -2.90 29.90
C PHE A 281 -0.19 -2.76 29.95
N ASP A 282 -0.83 -2.82 31.12
CA ASP A 282 -2.29 -2.77 31.28
C ASP A 282 -2.91 -1.50 30.65
N ASP A 283 -2.32 -0.33 30.91
CA ASP A 283 -2.77 0.94 30.32
C ASP A 283 -2.70 0.91 28.78
N GLN A 284 -1.64 0.32 28.22
CA GLN A 284 -1.43 0.22 26.78
C GLN A 284 -2.42 -0.76 26.13
N LEU A 285 -2.70 -1.89 26.78
CA LEU A 285 -3.67 -2.87 26.31
C LEU A 285 -5.10 -2.35 26.42
N THR A 286 -5.42 -1.60 27.49
CA THR A 286 -6.73 -0.93 27.64
C THR A 286 -6.95 0.11 26.54
N ALA A 287 -5.94 0.93 26.23
CA ALA A 287 -6.04 1.91 25.15
C ALA A 287 -6.18 1.24 23.76
N LEU A 288 -5.59 0.06 23.58
CA LEU A 288 -5.80 -0.74 22.38
C LEU A 288 -7.23 -1.28 22.31
N ASP A 289 -7.75 -1.82 23.42
CA ASP A 289 -9.12 -2.34 23.50
C ASP A 289 -10.15 -1.25 23.15
N GLU A 290 -9.99 -0.04 23.71
CA GLU A 290 -10.84 1.12 23.37
C GLU A 290 -10.76 1.49 21.88
N ALA A 291 -9.57 1.45 21.28
CA ALA A 291 -9.40 1.79 19.87
C ALA A 291 -9.97 0.73 18.91
N LEU A 292 -9.89 -0.55 19.28
CA LEU A 292 -10.43 -1.63 18.45
C LEU A 292 -11.95 -1.80 18.61
N GLU A 293 -12.53 -1.43 19.77
CA GLU A 293 -13.99 -1.48 20.00
C GLU A 293 -14.78 -0.56 19.06
N GLU A 294 -14.15 0.53 18.58
CA GLU A 294 -14.76 1.45 17.61
C GLU A 294 -14.79 0.90 16.17
N MET A 295 -14.13 -0.24 15.91
CA MET A 295 -13.99 -0.82 14.57
C MET A 295 -15.05 -1.89 14.33
N GLU A 296 -16.08 -1.55 13.56
CA GLU A 296 -17.16 -2.48 13.16
C GLU A 296 -16.86 -3.12 11.78
N PRO A 297 -17.34 -4.35 11.51
CA PRO A 297 -17.28 -4.93 10.17
C PRO A 297 -18.03 -4.11 9.11
N PRO A 298 -17.57 -4.05 7.86
CA PRO A 298 -16.28 -4.58 7.36
C PRO A 298 -15.10 -3.82 7.96
N VAL A 299 -14.16 -4.54 8.56
CA VAL A 299 -13.11 -3.96 9.39
C VAL A 299 -12.09 -3.19 8.54
N PRO A 300 -11.71 -1.94 8.90
CA PRO A 300 -10.69 -1.18 8.18
C PRO A 300 -9.28 -1.69 8.54
N TRP A 301 -8.85 -2.79 7.95
CA TRP A 301 -7.59 -3.49 8.29
C TRP A 301 -6.34 -2.61 8.26
N ALA A 302 -6.24 -1.63 7.36
CA ALA A 302 -5.14 -0.67 7.34
C ALA A 302 -5.08 0.20 8.61
N GLU A 303 -6.25 0.54 9.18
CA GLU A 303 -6.34 1.28 10.45
C GLU A 303 -6.03 0.37 11.64
N VAL A 304 -6.51 -0.88 11.61
CA VAL A 304 -6.15 -1.91 12.60
C VAL A 304 -4.64 -2.10 12.67
N GLU A 305 -3.97 -2.24 11.53
CA GLU A 305 -2.51 -2.37 11.46
C GLU A 305 -1.80 -1.15 12.06
N ALA A 306 -2.26 0.06 11.74
CA ALA A 306 -1.71 1.29 12.29
C ALA A 306 -1.91 1.38 13.82
N VAL A 307 -3.08 0.98 14.32
CA VAL A 307 -3.40 0.95 15.75
C VAL A 307 -2.60 -0.13 16.48
N ALA A 308 -2.46 -1.33 15.90
CA ALA A 308 -1.68 -2.42 16.45
C ALA A 308 -0.18 -2.10 16.48
N GLU A 309 0.36 -1.43 15.45
CA GLU A 309 1.74 -0.95 15.42
C GLU A 309 1.98 0.12 16.48
N LYS A 310 1.07 1.10 16.60
CA LYS A 310 1.15 2.16 17.60
C LYS A 310 1.17 1.60 19.03
N HIS A 311 0.42 0.54 19.28
CA HIS A 311 0.36 -0.15 20.56
C HIS A 311 1.26 -1.39 20.60
N ARG A 312 2.29 -1.48 19.74
CA ARG A 312 3.32 -2.52 19.90
C ARG A 312 4.27 -2.10 21.04
N PRO A 313 4.67 -3.03 21.94
CA PRO A 313 5.68 -2.74 22.95
C PRO A 313 6.98 -2.20 22.33
N ALA A 314 7.47 -1.06 22.85
CA ALA A 314 8.67 -0.41 22.33
C ALA A 314 9.93 -1.28 22.48
N ILE A 315 10.82 -1.22 21.49
CA ILE A 315 12.19 -1.74 21.57
C ILE A 315 13.03 -0.71 22.32
N GLU A 316 13.63 -1.11 23.45
CA GLU A 316 14.65 -0.31 24.16
C GLU A 316 16.00 -0.39 23.46
#